data_AF-A0A9D6R219-F1
#
_entry.id   AF-A0A9D6R219-F1
#
_cell.length_a   1.000
_cell.length_b   1.000
_cell.length_c   1.000
_cell.angle_alpha   90.00
_cell.angle_beta   90.00
_cell.angle_gamma   90.00
#
_symmetry.space_group_name_H-M   'P 1'
#
loop_
_entity.id
_entity.type
_entity.pdbx_description
1 polymer ?
#
loop_
_entity_poly.entity_id
_entity_poly.type
_entity_poly.pdbx_seq_one_letter_code
_entity_poly.pdbx_strand_id
1 'polypeptide(L)'
;MIALATIERRYYQSRSTNLGDAPSTEMDRALAAAAAKFGTFILDGELYYPDFRGGEHRTGAQAATANLQYDRGGVQPQARYAIFKALFAGGRDLTAGRRRANCASRV
;
A
#
# COMPACT_ATOMS: atom_id res chain seq x y z
N MET A 1 1.96 4.36 3.50
CA MET A 1 0.53 4.20 3.81
C MET A 1 0.41 2.94 4.65
N ILE A 2 -0.33 3.02 5.75
CA ILE A 2 -0.65 1.86 6.57
C ILE A 2 -2.04 1.36 6.21
N ALA A 3 -2.17 0.06 5.97
CA ALA A 3 -3.44 -0.62 5.82
C ALA A 3 -3.64 -1.56 7.01
N LEU A 4 -4.69 -1.32 7.78
CA LEU A 4 -5.16 -2.25 8.82
C LEU A 4 -6.36 -3.01 8.28
N ALA A 5 -6.32 -4.33 8.34
CA ALA A 5 -7.42 -5.17 7.91
C ALA A 5 -7.78 -6.17 9.01
N THR A 6 -9.07 -6.24 9.32
CA THR A 6 -9.71 -7.28 10.10
C THR A 6 -10.68 -8.03 9.20
N ILE A 7 -11.25 -9.14 9.70
CA ILE A 7 -12.27 -9.91 8.98
C ILE A 7 -13.48 -9.02 8.63
N GLU A 8 -13.83 -8.07 9.51
CA GLU A 8 -15.02 -7.23 9.38
C GLU A 8 -14.73 -5.91 8.65
N ARG A 9 -13.55 -5.33 8.85
CA ARG A 9 -13.28 -3.94 8.47
C ARG A 9 -11.84 -3.68 8.06
N ARG A 10 -11.66 -2.70 7.18
CA ARG A 10 -10.35 -2.18 6.78
C ARG A 10 -10.26 -0.70 7.10
N TYR A 11 -9.05 -0.23 7.36
CA TYR A 11 -8.73 1.16 7.63
C TYR A 11 -7.45 1.53 6.90
N TYR A 12 -7.41 2.75 6.38
CA TYR A 12 -6.31 3.26 5.58
C TYR A 12 -5.79 4.53 6.22
N GLN A 13 -4.50 4.56 6.52
CA GLN A 13 -3.84 5.69 7.14
C GLN A 13 -2.73 6.23 6.23
N SER A 14 -2.79 7.53 5.97
CA SER A 14 -1.75 8.26 5.25
C SER A 14 -0.47 8.43 6.10
N ARG A 15 0.61 8.91 5.49
CA ARG A 15 1.85 9.25 6.23
C ARG A 15 1.63 10.36 7.27
N SER A 16 0.70 11.27 7.02
CA SER A 16 0.31 12.36 7.92
C SER A 16 -0.76 11.92 8.92
N THR A 17 -0.83 10.62 9.23
CA THR A 17 -1.72 9.97 10.20
C THR A 17 -3.23 10.14 9.99
N ASN A 18 -3.65 10.86 8.95
CA ASN A 18 -5.05 10.96 8.55
C ASN A 18 -5.61 9.60 8.11
N LEU A 19 -6.76 9.24 8.66
CA LEU A 19 -7.59 8.15 8.17
C LEU A 19 -8.35 8.61 6.92
N GLY A 20 -8.48 7.72 5.95
CA GLY A 20 -9.21 8.00 4.72
C GLY A 20 -9.90 6.76 4.17
N ASP A 21 -10.56 6.96 3.04
CA ASP A 21 -11.22 5.91 2.30
C ASP A 21 -10.23 4.94 1.65
N ALA A 22 -10.76 3.80 1.20
CA ALA A 22 -9.99 2.85 0.41
C ALA A 22 -9.44 3.53 -0.86
N PRO A 23 -8.16 3.34 -1.19
CA PRO A 23 -7.56 3.90 -2.41
C PRO A 23 -8.21 3.37 -3.70
N SER A 24 -8.74 2.15 -3.67
CA SER A 24 -9.55 1.58 -4.74
C SER A 24 -10.45 0.45 -4.21
N THR A 25 -11.51 0.15 -4.96
CA THR A 25 -12.43 -0.95 -4.64
C THR A 25 -11.73 -2.31 -4.75
N GLU A 26 -10.85 -2.47 -5.73
CA GLU A 26 -10.08 -3.70 -5.96
C GLU A 26 -9.14 -3.98 -4.80
N MET A 27 -8.45 -2.95 -4.31
CA MET A 27 -7.56 -3.07 -3.16
C MET A 27 -8.35 -3.44 -1.89
N ASP A 28 -9.49 -2.80 -1.65
CA ASP A 28 -10.32 -3.10 -0.48
C ASP A 28 -10.82 -4.54 -0.49
N ARG A 29 -11.28 -5.04 -1.65
CA ARG A 29 -11.70 -6.43 -1.82
C ARG A 29 -10.55 -7.42 -1.63
N ALA A 30 -9.38 -7.12 -2.17
CA ALA A 30 -8.20 -7.97 -2.03
C ALA A 30 -7.76 -8.08 -0.56
N LEU A 31 -7.75 -6.97 0.18
CA LEU A 31 -7.42 -6.96 1.61
C LEU A 31 -8.49 -7.64 2.46
N ALA A 32 -9.78 -7.47 2.14
CA ALA A 32 -10.86 -8.19 2.81
C ALA A 32 -10.72 -9.71 2.62
N ALA A 33 -10.48 -10.17 1.38
CA ALA A 33 -10.26 -11.59 1.10
C ALA A 33 -9.01 -12.13 1.81
N ALA A 34 -7.94 -11.34 1.88
CA ALA A 34 -6.74 -11.69 2.64
C ALA A 34 -7.04 -11.79 4.15
N ALA A 35 -7.81 -10.87 4.72
CA ALA A 35 -8.14 -10.88 6.15
C ALA A 35 -9.04 -12.07 6.51
N ALA A 36 -9.96 -12.46 5.63
CA ALA A 36 -10.75 -13.68 5.79
C ALA A 36 -9.88 -14.95 5.83
N LYS A 37 -8.74 -14.96 5.13
CA LYS A 37 -7.82 -16.11 5.07
C LYS A 37 -6.77 -16.11 6.17
N PHE A 38 -6.21 -14.95 6.50
CA PHE A 38 -5.03 -14.81 7.37
C PHE A 38 -5.34 -14.19 8.73
N GLY A 39 -6.59 -13.77 8.95
CA GLY A 39 -7.00 -13.02 10.15
C GLY A 39 -6.56 -11.56 10.09
N THR A 40 -6.55 -10.91 11.25
CA THR A 40 -6.21 -9.49 11.38
C THR A 40 -4.72 -9.22 11.12
N PHE A 41 -4.43 -8.18 10.35
CA PHE A 41 -3.07 -7.74 10.05
C PHE A 41 -2.96 -6.21 9.87
N ILE A 42 -1.74 -5.72 10.00
CA ILE A 42 -1.36 -4.33 9.71
C ILE A 42 -0.16 -4.36 8.77
N LEU A 43 -0.31 -3.70 7.62
CA LEU A 43 0.70 -3.61 6.57
C LEU A 43 1.16 -2.16 6.39
N ASP A 44 2.43 -1.98 6.11
CA ASP A 44 3.04 -0.74 5.68
C ASP A 44 3.57 -0.90 4.26
N GLY A 45 3.29 0.09 3.43
CA GLY A 45 3.51 0.05 2.00
C GLY A 45 3.37 1.40 1.34
N GLU A 46 3.51 1.44 0.02
CA GLU A 46 3.34 2.66 -0.79
C GLU A 46 2.24 2.47 -1.83
N LEU A 47 1.42 3.50 -2.02
CA LEU A 47 0.52 3.56 -3.17
C LEU A 47 1.25 4.14 -4.37
N TYR A 48 1.10 3.49 -5.51
CA TYR A 48 1.60 3.99 -6.76
C TYR A 48 0.62 3.69 -7.89
N TYR A 49 0.79 4.40 -9.01
CA TYR A 49 -0.07 4.33 -10.17
C TYR A 49 0.82 4.05 -11.38
N PRO A 50 0.80 2.82 -11.93
CA PRO A 50 1.55 2.53 -13.14
C PRO A 50 0.92 3.21 -14.35
N ASP A 51 1.76 3.76 -15.22
CA ASP A 51 1.38 4.10 -16.59
C ASP A 51 1.34 2.85 -17.50
N PHE A 52 0.96 3.02 -18.76
CA PHE A 52 0.83 1.94 -19.75
C PHE A 52 2.15 1.18 -19.98
N ARG A 53 3.31 1.80 -19.74
CA ARG A 53 4.64 1.19 -19.88
C ARG A 53 5.17 0.64 -18.55
N GLY A 54 4.40 0.73 -17.46
CA GLY A 54 4.80 0.31 -16.13
C GLY A 54 5.63 1.34 -15.36
N GLY A 55 5.75 2.58 -15.85
CA GLY A 55 6.36 3.67 -15.08
C GLY A 55 5.51 4.00 -13.85
N GLU A 56 6.14 4.16 -12.69
CA GLU A 56 5.45 4.36 -11.42
C GLU A 56 5.24 5.84 -11.11
N HIS A 57 4.00 6.22 -10.82
CA HIS A 57 3.62 7.60 -10.48
C HIS A 57 2.99 7.68 -9.10
N ARG A 58 3.08 8.85 -8.45
CA ARG A 58 2.51 9.06 -7.11
C ARG A 58 1.00 9.24 -7.12
N THR A 59 0.44 9.71 -8.24
CA THR A 59 -1.01 9.94 -8.39
C THR A 59 -1.53 9.41 -9.72
N GLY A 60 -2.82 9.10 -9.76
CA GLY A 60 -3.49 8.70 -11.00
C GLY A 60 -3.42 9.79 -12.08
N ALA A 61 -3.49 11.07 -11.72
CA ALA A 61 -3.38 12.17 -12.68
C ALA A 61 -1.99 12.23 -13.36
N GLN A 62 -0.92 11.95 -12.61
CA GLN A 62 0.43 11.87 -13.18
C GLN A 62 0.55 10.70 -14.16
N ALA A 63 0.08 9.51 -13.77
CA ALA A 63 0.06 8.35 -14.66
C ALA A 63 -0.82 8.57 -15.90
N ALA A 64 -1.97 9.23 -15.76
CA ALA A 64 -2.86 9.56 -16.88
C ALA A 64 -2.19 10.56 -17.84
N THR A 65 -1.47 11.54 -17.29
CA THR A 65 -0.69 12.50 -18.08
C THR A 65 0.43 11.80 -18.86
N ALA A 66 1.15 10.86 -18.22
CA ALA A 66 2.13 10.03 -18.91
C ALA A 66 1.49 9.18 -20.01
N ASN A 67 0.32 8.57 -19.75
CA ASN A 67 -0.42 7.81 -20.75
C ASN A 67 -0.81 8.65 -21.98
N LEU A 68 -1.20 9.92 -21.79
CA LEU A 68 -1.48 10.83 -22.89
C LEU A 68 -0.23 11.10 -23.75
N GLN A 69 0.94 11.25 -23.13
CA GLN A 69 2.22 11.42 -23.84
C GLN A 69 2.64 10.18 -24.65
N TYR A 70 2.04 9.02 -24.37
CA TYR A 70 2.28 7.77 -25.10
C TYR A 70 1.17 7.42 -26.11
N ASP A 71 0.26 8.35 -26.43
CA ASP A 71 -0.93 8.11 -27.26
C ASP A 71 -1.86 7.02 -26.69
N ARG A 72 -1.87 6.87 -25.37
CA ARG A 72 -2.66 5.87 -24.62
C ARG A 72 -3.64 6.52 -23.64
N GLY A 73 -4.22 7.66 -24.00
CA GLY A 73 -5.17 8.40 -23.15
C GLY A 73 -6.41 7.62 -22.68
N GLY A 74 -6.78 6.53 -23.38
CA GLY A 74 -7.87 5.64 -22.95
C GLY A 74 -7.52 4.68 -21.81
N VAL A 75 -6.23 4.55 -21.46
CA VAL A 75 -5.79 3.67 -20.36
C VAL A 75 -5.94 4.40 -19.03
N GLN A 76 -6.91 3.97 -18.23
CA GLN A 76 -7.14 4.51 -16.90
C GLN A 76 -6.14 3.93 -15.89
N PRO A 77 -5.34 4.77 -15.20
CA PRO A 77 -4.43 4.31 -14.17
C PRO A 77 -5.18 3.66 -13.02
N GLN A 78 -4.65 2.54 -12.52
CA GLN A 78 -5.20 1.83 -11.36
C GLN A 78 -4.24 1.93 -10.19
N ALA A 79 -4.75 2.26 -9.00
CA ALA A 79 -3.93 2.26 -7.79
C ALA A 79 -3.39 0.85 -7.51
N ARG A 80 -2.09 0.79 -7.19
CA ARG A 80 -1.40 -0.41 -6.71
C ARG A 80 -0.83 -0.14 -5.34
N TYR A 81 -0.85 -1.16 -4.49
CA TYR A 81 -0.28 -1.09 -3.14
C TYR A 81 0.93 -1.99 -3.01
N ALA A 82 2.12 -1.40 -3.01
CA ALA A 82 3.38 -2.10 -2.80
C ALA A 82 3.64 -2.25 -1.30
N ILE A 83 3.39 -3.44 -0.77
CA ILE A 83 3.61 -3.77 0.64
C ILE A 83 5.08 -4.12 0.85
N PHE A 84 5.76 -3.42 1.76
CA PHE A 84 7.16 -3.70 2.08
C PHE A 84 7.38 -4.16 3.54
N LYS A 85 6.40 -3.98 4.43
CA LYS A 85 6.53 -4.44 5.82
C LYS A 85 5.17 -4.85 6.41
N ALA A 86 5.14 -5.94 7.17
CA ALA A 86 4.05 -6.25 8.08
C ALA A 86 4.40 -5.72 9.48
N LEU A 87 3.48 -4.97 10.09
CA LEU A 87 3.63 -4.43 11.45
C LEU A 87 2.93 -5.30 12.48
N PHE A 88 1.88 -6.02 12.07
CA PHE A 88 1.16 -6.97 12.91
C PHE A 88 0.57 -8.06 12.03
N ALA A 89 0.69 -9.33 12.44
CA ALA A 89 -0.01 -10.45 11.80
C ALA A 89 -0.05 -11.67 12.73
N GLY A 90 -1.13 -12.45 12.64
CA GLY A 90 -1.27 -13.70 13.40
C GLY A 90 -1.21 -13.50 14.92
N GLY A 91 -1.82 -12.41 15.41
CA GLY A 91 -1.86 -12.08 16.84
C GLY A 91 -0.55 -11.54 17.42
N ARG A 92 0.44 -11.21 16.58
CA ARG A 92 1.78 -10.79 17.03
C ARG A 92 2.17 -9.44 16.47
N ASP A 93 2.80 -8.63 17.32
CA ASP A 93 3.52 -7.41 16.93
C ASP A 93 4.81 -7.80 16.18
N LEU A 94 4.98 -7.26 14.98
CA LEU A 94 6.11 -7.50 14.08
C LEU A 94 6.96 -6.23 13.86
N THR A 95 6.68 -5.13 14.57
CA THR A 95 7.39 -3.86 14.43
C THR A 95 8.90 -4.01 14.63
N ALA A 96 9.30 -4.86 15.57
CA ALA A 96 10.68 -5.17 15.95
C ALA A 96 11.44 -6.10 14.97
N GLY A 97 10.80 -6.61 13.92
CA GLY A 97 11.42 -7.42 12.87
C GLY A 97 12.47 -6.64 12.05
N ARG A 98 13.72 -6.63 12.56
CA ARG A 98 15.00 -6.11 12.03
C ARG A 98 15.01 -4.86 11.12
N ARG A 99 15.52 -3.77 11.71
CA ARG A 99 16.62 -2.98 11.12
C ARG A 99 17.89 -3.85 11.04
N ARG A 100 18.54 -3.93 9.88
CA ARG A 100 20.01 -3.97 9.80
C ARG A 100 20.46 -2.70 9.07
N ALA A 101 20.72 -1.67 9.85
CA ALA A 101 21.62 -0.59 9.47
C ALA A 101 22.59 -0.46 10.64
N ASN A 102 23.87 -0.69 10.34
CA ASN A 102 24.96 -0.50 11.29
C ASN A 102 24.89 0.91 11.87
N CYS A 103 24.78 1.03 13.18
CA CYS A 103 25.49 2.09 13.87
C CYS A 103 26.37 1.38 14.90
N ALA A 104 27.66 1.43 14.64
CA ALA A 104 28.70 0.92 15.51
C ALA A 104 28.63 1.61 16.89
N SER A 105 29.07 0.87 17.92
CA SER A 105 29.83 1.33 19.11
C SER A 105 29.55 2.76 19.64
N ARG A 106 29.37 3.01 20.94
CA ARG A 106 30.10 2.49 22.09
C ARG A 106 29.63 3.31 23.32
N VAL A 107 29.79 2.69 24.49
CA VAL A 107 29.74 3.21 25.88
C VAL A 107 28.36 3.62 26.39
#